data_AF-A0A9W9K0G3-F1
#
_entry.id   AF-A0A9W9K0G3-F1
#
_cell.length_a   1.000
_cell.length_b   1.000
_cell.length_c   1.000
_cell.angle_alpha   90.00
_cell.angle_beta   90.00
_cell.angle_gamma   90.00
#
_symmetry.space_group_name_H-M   'P 1'
#
loop_
_entity.id
_entity.type
_entity.pdbx_description
1 polymer ?
#
loop_
_entity_poly.entity_id
_entity_poly.type
_entity_poly.pdbx_seq_one_letter_code
_entity_poly.pdbx_strand_id
1 'polypeptide(L)'
;MATTNIINNVPQGIPAPPAPHETPVPEISFLSSSSTTAAVNLDAKAPFHAIKKLFDRLHTHPEDVDKLNATYPRRGVMKTAALKKAEADQKFTIDLSPMRNSRIPDNLRDSLDRHGLGEVLEFFDGISAQYVPTILSSLSILAGIDLSTAHKLCIMNYRLCDYNPSTADPE
;
A
#
# COMPACT_ATOMS: atom_id res chain seq x y z
N MET A 1 -72.13 28.45 12.73
CA MET A 1 -70.89 29.23 12.91
C MET A 1 -69.74 28.23 12.85
N ALA A 2 -68.92 28.31 11.81
CA ALA A 2 -67.85 27.35 11.54
C ALA A 2 -66.53 27.89 12.08
N THR A 3 -65.84 27.09 12.90
CA THR A 3 -64.54 27.40 13.49
C THR A 3 -63.43 26.88 12.56
N THR A 4 -62.63 27.82 12.05
CA THR A 4 -61.46 27.58 11.20
C THR A 4 -60.25 27.20 12.07
N ASN A 5 -59.67 26.03 11.85
CA ASN A 5 -58.37 25.65 12.42
C ASN A 5 -57.25 26.20 11.53
N ILE A 6 -56.35 26.99 12.09
CA ILE A 6 -55.12 27.48 11.45
C ILE A 6 -54.01 26.46 11.72
N ILE A 7 -53.46 25.86 10.66
CA ILE A 7 -52.29 24.98 10.70
C ILE A 7 -51.05 25.86 10.49
N ASN A 8 -50.17 25.94 11.48
CA ASN A 8 -48.85 26.55 11.33
C ASN A 8 -47.93 25.58 10.57
N ASN A 9 -47.63 25.89 9.31
CA ASN A 9 -46.53 25.27 8.58
C ASN A 9 -45.19 25.79 9.10
N VAL A 10 -44.41 24.94 9.77
CA VAL A 10 -42.98 25.16 9.99
C VAL A 10 -42.24 24.62 8.75
N PRO A 11 -41.33 25.37 8.11
CA PRO A 11 -40.52 24.84 7.02
C PRO A 11 -39.61 23.72 7.54
N GLN A 12 -39.68 22.53 6.93
CA GLN A 12 -38.73 21.45 7.16
C GLN A 12 -37.31 21.95 6.81
N GLY A 13 -36.45 22.03 7.83
CA GLY A 13 -35.02 22.27 7.64
C GLY A 13 -34.40 21.18 6.78
N ILE A 14 -33.54 21.62 5.86
CA ILE A 14 -32.69 20.76 5.03
C ILE A 14 -31.91 19.81 5.95
N PRO A 15 -31.88 18.49 5.69
CA PRO A 15 -31.10 17.57 6.51
C PRO A 15 -29.62 17.92 6.39
N ALA A 16 -28.96 18.07 7.53
CA ALA A 16 -27.51 18.29 7.58
C ALA A 16 -26.78 17.16 6.84
N PRO A 17 -25.67 17.46 6.14
CA PRO A 17 -24.87 16.42 5.49
C PRO A 17 -24.42 15.39 6.54
N PRO A 18 -24.35 14.10 6.17
CA PRO A 18 -23.86 13.08 7.09
C PRO A 18 -22.46 13.46 7.57
N ALA A 19 -22.25 13.36 8.88
CA ALA A 19 -20.95 13.57 9.50
C ALA A 19 -19.91 12.72 8.76
N PRO A 20 -18.70 13.26 8.49
CA PRO A 20 -17.63 12.43 7.95
C PRO A 20 -17.42 11.25 8.88
N HIS A 21 -17.45 10.03 8.33
CA HIS A 21 -17.11 8.82 9.06
C HIS A 21 -15.79 9.04 9.81
N GLU A 22 -15.83 9.06 11.13
CA GLU A 22 -14.63 9.10 11.95
C GLU A 22 -13.84 7.82 11.67
N THR A 23 -12.75 7.94 10.92
CA THR A 23 -11.79 6.86 10.75
C THR A 23 -11.28 6.50 12.14
N PRO A 24 -11.30 5.22 12.56
CA PRO A 24 -10.88 4.82 13.90
C PRO A 24 -9.48 5.36 14.21
N VAL A 25 -9.35 6.06 15.33
CA VAL A 25 -8.04 6.54 15.80
C VAL A 25 -7.20 5.31 16.16
N PRO A 26 -5.94 5.24 15.75
CA PRO A 26 -5.04 4.13 16.07
C PRO A 26 -4.88 3.94 17.57
N GLU A 27 -4.96 2.71 18.05
CA GLU A 27 -4.75 2.40 19.47
C GLU A 27 -3.26 2.10 19.71
N ILE A 28 -2.59 3.00 20.42
CA ILE A 28 -1.17 2.87 20.76
C ILE A 28 -1.07 2.30 22.17
N SER A 29 -0.50 1.09 22.28
CA SER A 29 -0.24 0.45 23.56
C SER A 29 1.25 0.32 23.84
N PHE A 30 1.65 0.74 25.04
CA PHE A 30 3.03 0.64 25.51
C PHE A 30 3.18 -0.67 26.30
N LEU A 31 3.90 -1.63 25.73
CA LEU A 31 4.12 -2.94 26.37
C LEU A 31 5.26 -2.88 27.40
N SER A 32 6.25 -1.99 27.22
CA SER A 32 7.32 -1.70 28.19
C SER A 32 8.09 -0.41 27.84
N SER A 33 9.01 0.02 28.72
CA SER A 33 9.92 1.15 28.44
C SER A 33 10.86 0.94 27.24
N SER A 34 10.97 -0.30 26.73
CA SER A 34 11.84 -0.66 25.60
C SER A 34 11.08 -1.19 24.38
N SER A 35 9.75 -1.34 24.46
CA SER A 35 8.94 -1.90 23.38
C SER A 35 7.58 -1.19 23.31
N THR A 36 7.31 -0.58 22.16
CA THR A 36 6.01 0.01 21.86
C THR A 36 5.36 -0.76 20.72
N THR A 37 4.07 -1.06 20.85
CA THR A 37 3.27 -1.64 19.79
C THR A 37 2.12 -0.69 19.45
N ALA A 38 2.15 -0.14 18.24
CA ALA A 38 0.99 0.56 17.69
C ALA A 38 0.14 -0.48 16.95
N ALA A 39 -1.11 -0.64 17.39
CA ALA A 39 -2.07 -1.47 16.69
C ALA A 39 -2.89 -0.60 15.74
N VAL A 40 -3.04 -1.07 14.51
CA VAL A 40 -3.95 -0.51 13.52
C VAL A 40 -4.90 -1.59 13.07
N ASN A 41 -6.20 -1.30 13.04
CA ASN A 41 -7.16 -2.20 12.43
C ASN A 41 -6.91 -2.21 10.92
N LEU A 42 -6.34 -3.30 10.41
CA LEU A 42 -6.22 -3.55 8.97
C LEU A 42 -7.49 -4.23 8.49
N ASP A 43 -8.45 -3.45 7.99
CA ASP A 43 -9.54 -3.97 7.16
C ASP A 43 -9.10 -4.16 5.68
N ALA A 44 -7.88 -3.73 5.34
CA ALA A 44 -7.34 -3.81 4.00
C ALA A 44 -6.95 -5.25 3.62
N LYS A 45 -7.56 -5.78 2.56
CA LYS A 45 -7.21 -7.09 1.99
C LYS A 45 -6.13 -6.92 0.94
N ALA A 46 -5.01 -7.63 1.11
CA ALA A 46 -3.95 -7.64 0.10
C ALA A 46 -4.45 -8.24 -1.22
N PRO A 47 -4.06 -7.66 -2.38
CA PRO A 47 -4.53 -8.10 -3.69
C PRO A 47 -3.73 -9.32 -4.17
N PHE A 48 -3.74 -10.42 -3.40
CA PHE A 48 -2.91 -11.61 -3.65
C PHE A 48 -3.06 -12.20 -5.05
N HIS A 49 -4.28 -12.18 -5.60
CA HIS A 49 -4.54 -12.65 -6.95
C HIS A 49 -3.89 -11.77 -8.02
N ALA A 50 -3.91 -10.45 -7.85
CA ALA A 50 -3.23 -9.52 -8.75
C ALA A 50 -1.71 -9.64 -8.64
N ILE A 51 -1.18 -9.77 -7.42
CA ILE A 51 0.24 -10.03 -7.16
C ILE A 51 0.67 -11.30 -7.90
N LYS A 52 -0.10 -12.40 -7.77
CA LYS A 52 0.20 -13.66 -8.46
C LYS A 52 0.20 -13.50 -9.98
N LYS A 53 -0.84 -12.90 -10.56
CA LYS A 53 -0.93 -12.64 -12.01
C LYS A 53 0.26 -11.83 -12.53
N LEU A 54 0.72 -10.85 -11.75
CA LEU A 54 1.85 -10.01 -12.11
C LEU A 54 3.14 -10.84 -12.15
N PHE A 55 3.40 -11.66 -11.14
CA PHE A 55 4.56 -12.57 -11.15
C PHE A 55 4.47 -13.62 -12.25
N ASP A 56 3.31 -14.24 -12.47
CA ASP A 56 3.08 -15.22 -13.55
C ASP A 56 3.42 -14.61 -14.94
N ARG A 57 3.01 -13.35 -15.17
CA ARG A 57 3.37 -12.60 -16.40
C ARG A 57 4.89 -12.43 -16.51
N LEU A 58 5.54 -11.94 -15.46
CA LEU A 58 6.96 -11.62 -15.47
C LEU A 58 7.85 -12.87 -15.60
N HIS A 59 7.41 -14.01 -15.05
CA HIS A 59 8.09 -15.31 -15.22
C HIS A 59 8.03 -15.83 -16.66
N THR A 60 6.94 -15.55 -17.37
CA THR A 60 6.69 -16.08 -18.72
C THR A 60 7.12 -15.13 -19.84
N HIS A 61 7.40 -13.86 -19.52
CA HIS A 61 7.70 -12.79 -20.49
C HIS A 61 8.98 -12.03 -20.10
N PRO A 62 10.17 -12.62 -20.34
CA PRO A 62 11.45 -12.03 -19.95
C PRO A 62 11.70 -10.66 -20.58
N GLU A 63 11.10 -10.36 -21.74
CA GLU A 63 11.20 -9.04 -22.38
C GLU A 63 10.54 -7.92 -21.56
N ASP A 64 9.49 -8.22 -20.79
CA ASP A 64 8.87 -7.24 -19.91
C ASP A 64 9.73 -7.01 -18.65
N VAL A 65 10.42 -8.05 -18.19
CA VAL A 65 11.43 -7.95 -17.13
C VAL A 65 12.60 -7.08 -17.58
N ASP A 66 13.09 -7.27 -18.80
CA ASP A 66 14.17 -6.46 -19.38
C ASP A 66 13.77 -4.98 -19.50
N LYS A 67 12.56 -4.70 -19.99
CA LYS A 67 12.02 -3.33 -20.04
C LYS A 67 11.91 -2.74 -18.64
N LEU A 68 11.34 -3.46 -17.67
CA LEU A 68 11.28 -3.00 -16.28
C LEU A 68 12.67 -2.72 -15.72
N ASN A 69 13.64 -3.60 -15.93
CA ASN A 69 15.00 -3.40 -15.47
C ASN A 69 15.69 -2.20 -16.16
N ALA A 70 15.41 -1.97 -17.45
CA ALA A 70 15.92 -0.82 -18.20
C ALA A 70 15.42 0.53 -17.65
N THR A 71 14.24 0.56 -17.02
CA THR A 71 13.70 1.78 -16.38
C THR A 71 14.47 2.18 -15.11
N TYR A 72 15.28 1.27 -14.54
CA TYR A 72 16.16 1.55 -13.40
C TYR A 72 17.59 1.05 -13.62
N PRO A 73 18.44 1.86 -14.25
CA PRO A 73 19.79 1.45 -14.67
C PRO A 73 20.72 1.07 -13.52
N ARG A 74 20.43 1.48 -12.26
CA ARG A 74 21.30 1.19 -11.10
C ARG A 74 21.03 -0.14 -10.43
N ARG A 75 19.77 -0.60 -10.40
CA ARG A 75 19.36 -1.82 -9.70
C ARG A 75 18.11 -2.36 -10.39
N GLY A 76 18.23 -3.53 -11.04
CA GLY A 76 17.11 -4.25 -11.63
C GLY A 76 15.91 -4.32 -10.68
N VAL A 77 14.72 -4.13 -11.27
CA VAL A 77 13.42 -4.23 -10.62
C VAL A 77 13.21 -5.66 -10.16
N MET A 78 13.38 -6.61 -11.08
CA MET A 78 13.35 -8.04 -10.78
C MET A 78 14.77 -8.51 -10.49
N LYS A 79 14.93 -9.16 -9.34
CA LYS A 79 16.20 -9.74 -8.91
C LYS A 79 15.98 -11.16 -8.50
N THR A 80 16.87 -12.04 -8.93
CA THR A 80 17.01 -13.37 -8.37
C THR A 80 17.99 -13.32 -7.20
N ALA A 81 17.58 -13.79 -6.03
CA ALA A 81 18.48 -13.96 -4.89
C ALA A 81 19.43 -15.17 -5.11
N ALA A 82 20.57 -15.18 -4.42
CA ALA A 82 21.60 -16.22 -4.45
C ALA A 82 22.14 -16.63 -5.84
N LEU A 83 22.83 -15.70 -6.51
CA LEU A 83 23.59 -15.92 -7.77
C LEU A 83 24.62 -17.07 -7.72
N LYS A 84 25.00 -17.57 -6.54
CA LYS A 84 26.04 -18.58 -6.35
C LYS A 84 25.53 -19.94 -5.84
N LYS A 85 24.30 -20.02 -5.36
CA LYS A 85 23.70 -21.25 -4.82
C LYS A 85 22.26 -21.34 -5.31
N ALA A 86 22.05 -22.12 -6.37
CA ALA A 86 20.74 -22.30 -7.00
C ALA A 86 19.70 -22.90 -6.05
N GLU A 87 20.14 -23.57 -4.98
CA GLU A 87 19.30 -24.23 -3.98
C GLU A 87 18.86 -23.32 -2.83
N ALA A 88 19.36 -22.07 -2.75
CA ALA A 88 19.13 -21.21 -1.59
C ALA A 88 18.21 -20.02 -1.91
N ASP A 89 17.17 -19.83 -1.08
CA ASP A 89 16.26 -18.66 -0.99
C ASP A 89 16.12 -17.88 -2.31
N GLN A 90 15.77 -18.58 -3.40
CA GLN A 90 15.56 -17.95 -4.68
C GLN A 90 14.25 -17.19 -4.58
N LYS A 91 14.36 -15.86 -4.52
CA LYS A 91 13.20 -14.97 -4.55
C LYS A 91 13.32 -13.97 -5.67
N PHE A 92 12.17 -13.59 -6.19
CA PHE A 92 11.98 -12.51 -7.13
C PHE A 92 11.40 -11.33 -6.38
N THR A 93 12.08 -10.19 -6.44
CA THR A 93 11.60 -8.96 -5.81
C THR A 93 11.12 -7.98 -6.86
N ILE A 94 10.07 -7.20 -6.61
CA ILE A 94 9.69 -6.00 -7.37
C ILE A 94 9.71 -4.81 -6.41
N ASP A 95 10.51 -3.78 -6.69
CA ASP A 95 10.58 -2.56 -5.88
C ASP A 95 9.55 -1.54 -6.40
N LEU A 96 8.53 -1.27 -5.59
CA LEU A 96 7.38 -0.41 -5.91
C LEU A 96 7.45 0.94 -5.21
N SER A 97 8.65 1.40 -4.84
CA SER A 97 8.82 2.76 -4.31
C SER A 97 8.23 3.80 -5.27
N PRO A 98 7.60 4.89 -4.79
CA PRO A 98 6.93 5.88 -5.65
C PRO A 98 7.85 6.47 -6.73
N MET A 99 9.10 6.79 -6.36
CA MET A 99 10.12 7.28 -7.28
C MET A 99 10.48 6.24 -8.35
N ARG A 100 10.41 4.95 -7.98
CA ARG A 100 10.54 3.92 -9.00
C ARG A 100 9.30 3.97 -9.85
N ASN A 101 8.14 3.56 -9.34
CA ASN A 101 6.89 3.47 -10.09
C ASN A 101 6.65 4.59 -11.12
N SER A 102 6.97 5.85 -10.79
CA SER A 102 6.85 7.00 -11.71
C SER A 102 7.74 6.98 -12.97
N ARG A 103 8.75 6.10 -13.04
CA ARG A 103 9.64 5.93 -14.19
C ARG A 103 9.27 4.77 -15.10
N ILE A 104 8.23 3.99 -14.74
CA ILE A 104 7.71 2.94 -15.63
C ILE A 104 7.04 3.64 -16.82
N PRO A 105 7.49 3.42 -18.07
CA PRO A 105 6.89 4.01 -19.26
C PRO A 105 5.42 3.62 -19.39
N ASP A 106 4.58 4.56 -19.84
CA ASP A 106 3.12 4.37 -19.92
C ASP A 106 2.74 3.10 -20.70
N ASN A 107 3.41 2.83 -21.82
CA ASN A 107 3.15 1.62 -22.62
C ASN A 107 3.43 0.31 -21.86
N LEU A 108 4.49 0.28 -21.05
CA LEU A 108 4.82 -0.87 -20.21
C LEU A 108 3.85 -0.98 -19.03
N ARG A 109 3.48 0.17 -18.45
CA ARG A 109 2.52 0.25 -17.36
C ARG A 109 1.16 -0.28 -17.81
N ASP A 110 0.63 0.19 -18.92
CA ASP A 110 -0.65 -0.26 -19.51
C ASP A 110 -0.65 -1.76 -19.82
N SER A 111 0.49 -2.28 -20.27
CA SER A 111 0.66 -3.71 -20.52
C SER A 111 0.59 -4.52 -19.23
N LEU A 112 1.33 -4.11 -18.19
CA LEU A 112 1.39 -4.79 -16.90
C LEU A 112 0.12 -4.58 -16.06
N ASP A 113 -0.64 -3.52 -16.32
CA ASP A 113 -1.88 -3.20 -15.62
C ASP A 113 -2.92 -4.31 -15.75
N ARG A 114 -3.05 -4.85 -16.98
CA ARG A 114 -3.90 -6.02 -17.29
C ARG A 114 -3.50 -7.29 -16.53
N HIS A 115 -2.28 -7.30 -16.02
CA HIS A 115 -1.71 -8.40 -15.23
C HIS A 115 -1.65 -8.08 -13.73
N GLY A 116 -2.31 -7.02 -13.27
CA GLY A 116 -2.49 -6.73 -11.84
C GLY A 116 -1.57 -5.65 -11.27
N LEU A 117 -0.75 -4.99 -12.08
CA LEU A 117 0.12 -3.90 -11.59
C LEU A 117 -0.70 -2.75 -10.98
N GLY A 118 -1.79 -2.31 -11.61
CA GLY A 118 -2.63 -1.23 -11.09
C GLY A 118 -3.26 -1.56 -9.75
N GLU A 119 -3.90 -2.72 -9.63
CA GLU A 119 -4.52 -3.19 -8.37
C GLU A 119 -3.49 -3.24 -7.23
N VAL A 120 -2.26 -3.68 -7.51
CA VAL A 120 -1.15 -3.69 -6.55
C VAL A 120 -0.75 -2.28 -6.12
N LEU A 121 -0.62 -1.36 -7.08
CA LEU A 121 -0.22 0.02 -6.80
C LEU A 121 -1.30 0.76 -6.02
N GLU A 122 -2.57 0.61 -6.42
CA GLU A 122 -3.73 1.18 -5.71
C GLU A 122 -3.80 0.68 -4.27
N PHE A 123 -3.54 -0.63 -4.05
CA PHE A 123 -3.45 -1.16 -2.70
C PHE A 123 -2.36 -0.46 -1.86
N PHE A 124 -1.13 -0.34 -2.37
CA PHE A 124 -0.05 0.29 -1.61
C PHE A 124 -0.25 1.80 -1.41
N ASP A 125 -0.86 2.49 -2.37
CA ASP A 125 -1.27 3.89 -2.22
C ASP A 125 -2.33 4.03 -1.13
N GLY A 126 -3.32 3.13 -1.11
CA GLY A 126 -4.34 3.06 -0.06
C GLY A 126 -3.75 2.78 1.33
N ILE A 127 -2.87 1.79 1.45
CA ILE A 127 -2.14 1.50 2.70
C ILE A 127 -1.32 2.71 3.14
N SER A 128 -0.63 3.37 2.20
CA SER A 128 0.18 4.56 2.50
C SER A 128 -0.67 5.67 3.08
N ALA A 129 -1.76 6.01 2.37
CA ALA A 129 -2.65 7.10 2.76
C ALA A 129 -3.33 6.82 4.11
N GLN A 130 -3.75 5.58 4.35
CA GLN A 130 -4.51 5.23 5.55
C GLN A 130 -3.62 5.05 6.80
N TYR A 131 -2.44 4.44 6.67
CA TYR A 131 -1.68 3.97 7.84
C TYR A 131 -0.36 4.71 8.08
N VAL A 132 0.27 5.32 7.06
CA VAL A 132 1.54 6.04 7.27
C VAL A 132 1.39 7.24 8.21
N PRO A 133 0.34 8.08 8.12
CA PRO A 133 0.15 9.19 9.05
C PRO A 133 0.07 8.72 10.51
N THR A 134 -0.66 7.63 10.74
CA THR A 134 -0.79 6.96 12.02
C THR A 134 0.55 6.48 12.59
N ILE A 135 1.33 5.77 11.76
CA ILE A 135 2.64 5.25 12.15
C ILE A 135 3.56 6.42 12.52
N LEU A 136 3.60 7.46 11.70
CA LEU A 136 4.42 8.65 11.93
C LEU A 136 3.99 9.42 13.17
N SER A 137 2.68 9.56 13.42
CA SER A 137 2.15 10.16 14.64
C SER A 137 2.59 9.39 15.88
N SER A 138 2.45 8.06 15.85
CA SER A 138 2.88 7.18 16.94
C SER A 138 4.38 7.32 17.21
N LEU A 139 5.20 7.27 16.15
CA LEU A 139 6.65 7.43 16.27
C LEU A 139 7.04 8.84 16.77
N SER A 140 6.29 9.87 16.39
CA SER A 140 6.54 11.24 16.84
C SER A 140 6.30 11.39 18.35
N ILE A 141 5.21 10.80 18.86
CA ILE A 141 4.92 10.73 20.29
C ILE A 141 6.06 10.02 21.03
N LEU A 142 6.52 8.89 20.50
CA LEU A 142 7.62 8.12 21.09
C LEU A 142 8.95 8.85 21.09
N ALA A 143 9.27 9.54 20.00
CA ALA A 143 10.54 10.23 19.84
C ALA A 143 10.56 11.59 20.56
N GLY A 144 9.40 12.09 21.02
CA GLY A 144 9.27 13.43 21.60
C GLY A 144 9.54 14.56 20.60
N ILE A 145 9.55 14.23 19.30
CA ILE A 145 9.81 15.16 18.20
C ILE A 145 8.81 14.90 17.06
N ASP A 146 8.40 15.96 16.36
CA ASP A 146 7.54 15.82 15.19
C ASP A 146 8.30 15.23 14.01
N LEU A 147 8.02 13.96 13.69
CA LEU A 147 8.61 13.26 12.54
C LEU A 147 7.84 13.51 11.25
N SER A 148 6.63 14.07 11.29
CA SER A 148 5.86 14.38 10.08
C SER A 148 6.60 15.38 9.19
N THR A 149 7.33 16.31 9.81
CA THR A 149 8.18 17.29 9.12
C THR A 149 9.36 16.64 8.38
N ALA A 150 9.91 15.53 8.88
CA ALA A 150 10.98 14.78 8.23
C ALA A 150 10.45 13.85 7.12
N HIS A 151 9.19 13.41 7.24
CA HIS A 151 8.53 12.48 6.34
C HIS A 151 7.42 13.13 5.50
N LYS A 152 7.56 14.42 5.14
CA LYS A 152 6.54 15.19 4.38
C LYS A 152 6.05 14.53 3.09
N LEU A 153 6.91 13.70 2.49
CA LEU A 153 6.62 13.00 1.24
C LEU A 153 6.08 11.58 1.45
N CYS A 154 5.94 11.12 2.71
CA CYS A 154 5.50 9.78 3.06
C CYS A 154 6.14 8.67 2.20
N ILE A 155 7.45 8.80 1.92
CA ILE A 155 8.13 7.90 0.98
C ILE A 155 8.29 6.53 1.65
N MET A 156 7.31 5.66 1.39
CA MET A 156 7.38 4.25 1.74
C MET A 156 7.94 3.47 0.56
N ASN A 157 8.90 2.59 0.84
CA ASN A 157 9.52 1.74 -0.17
C ASN A 157 8.93 0.34 -0.06
N TYR A 158 7.86 0.08 -0.80
CA TYR A 158 7.25 -1.24 -0.85
C TYR A 158 8.02 -2.19 -1.76
N ARG A 159 8.05 -3.47 -1.37
CA ARG A 159 8.61 -4.55 -2.16
C ARG A 159 7.66 -5.71 -2.18
N LEU A 160 7.36 -6.20 -3.38
CA LEU A 160 6.77 -7.53 -3.55
C LEU A 160 7.89 -8.56 -3.61
N CYS A 161 7.68 -9.69 -2.96
CA CYS A 161 8.61 -10.82 -2.99
C CYS A 161 7.83 -12.09 -3.36
N ASP A 162 8.23 -12.74 -4.45
CA ASP A 162 7.77 -14.06 -4.83
C ASP A 162 8.89 -15.06 -4.52
N TYR A 163 8.59 -16.01 -3.65
CA TYR A 163 9.54 -17.01 -3.19
C TYR A 163 9.39 -18.25 -4.06
N ASN A 164 10.50 -18.74 -4.62
CA ASN A 164 10.47 -20.00 -5.34
C ASN A 164 10.19 -21.13 -4.34
N PRO A 165 9.06 -21.87 -4.48
CA PRO A 165 8.69 -22.93 -3.55
C PRO A 165 9.79 -23.98 -3.38
N SER A 166 10.55 -24.26 -4.43
CA SER A 166 11.62 -25.27 -4.40
C SER A 166 12.85 -24.87 -3.58
N THR A 167 12.93 -23.62 -3.11
CA THR A 167 14.10 -23.08 -2.39
C THR A 167 13.75 -22.31 -1.12
N ALA A 168 12.47 -21.96 -0.94
CA ALA A 168 11.96 -21.33 0.26
C ALA A 168 11.69 -22.33 1.39
N ASP A 169 11.50 -23.61 1.02
CA ASP A 169 11.35 -24.75 1.91
C ASP A 169 12.10 -25.95 1.30
N PRO A 170 13.44 -25.98 1.36
CA PRO A 170 14.19 -27.18 0.98
C PRO A 170 13.90 -28.27 2.01
N GLU A 171 13.40 -29.42 1.56
CA GLU A 171 13.29 -30.64 2.39
C GLU A 171 14.60 -30.99 3.12
#